data_AF-A0A842UST6-F1
#
_entry.id   AF-A0A842UST6-F1
#
_cell.length_a   1.000
_cell.length_b   1.000
_cell.length_c   1.000
_cell.angle_alpha   90.00
_cell.angle_beta   90.00
_cell.angle_gamma   90.00
#
_symmetry.space_group_name_H-M   'P 1'
#
loop_
_entity.id
_entity.type
_entity.pdbx_description
1 polymer ?
#
loop_
_entity_poly.entity_id
_entity_poly.type
_entity_poly.pdbx_seq_one_letter_code
_entity_poly.pdbx_strand_id
1 'polypeptide(L)'
;LEEAVWMSHGDSVLEVPEGYEVTARTKGGIIAAMANYKAKRYGVQFHPEVTHTANGNEILSNFVFNVCRCEKNYEIADRIEAKRNYIRQKVGDRKVLLLLSGGVDSTVAAKICLDVLGPDKVYGIHVDNGFMRMGESEEVFEMYRRMGFKDENLKLVKAEEEFLKASTLIELKKPAKLILPDGSETMAAGYYTLPLEEVINPEEKRKIIGDTFMRLAFREMKAFGIDSEKDYLVQGSLFTDLIESGSKVASKEEIADMIKTHHNDTPLARMFRETGHLLEPNMFDYKDDIRVQAEMLGLEKRIAQRRPFPGPGTAIRILCADKPHITHDFNDVLDKLQDTVHDLSGGRMKGYLVPVPTVGVQGDGRTYDYLALLEADGIALDKRDTWELAYAIANKIPEVIKADKEKGTHGINRVAFLLAPEKTSLENVLRILPTRLTADKRKASRLVHLLGDTLLDAFDPEFLFAQMPCPTFPSDISGKGLSSAAERLLMTDDFMTGRAVMPVIDLDWEFFDIFRRRALNIPGIGAFVADISSKPPATTCWE
;
A
#
# COMPACT_ATOMS: atom_id res chain seq x y z
N LEU A 1 0.53 -23.28 -35.50
CA LEU A 1 0.11 -23.10 -34.10
C LEU A 1 -0.35 -21.65 -33.96
N GLU A 2 -1.49 -21.41 -33.33
CA GLU A 2 -1.93 -20.05 -32.98
C GLU A 2 -1.69 -19.88 -31.47
N GLU A 3 -1.13 -18.74 -31.08
CA GLU A 3 -0.80 -18.43 -29.69
C GLU A 3 -1.35 -17.06 -29.31
N ALA A 4 -1.97 -16.97 -28.13
CA ALA A 4 -2.44 -15.71 -27.56
C ALA A 4 -1.29 -15.08 -26.75
N VAL A 5 -0.89 -13.87 -27.15
CA VAL A 5 0.25 -13.14 -26.57
C VAL A 5 -0.11 -11.69 -26.28
N TRP A 6 0.56 -11.08 -25.30
CA TRP A 6 0.43 -9.65 -24.99
C TRP A 6 1.41 -8.80 -25.80
N MET A 7 0.90 -8.14 -26.84
CA MET A 7 1.66 -7.20 -27.66
C MET A 7 1.61 -5.81 -27.02
N SER A 8 2.76 -5.21 -26.71
CA SER A 8 2.85 -3.85 -26.16
C SER A 8 4.09 -3.13 -26.66
N HIS A 9 4.03 -2.67 -27.91
CA HIS A 9 5.15 -1.98 -28.56
C HIS A 9 4.63 -0.87 -29.50
N GLY A 10 5.37 0.23 -29.58
CA GLY A 10 5.05 1.35 -30.48
C GLY A 10 5.51 1.09 -31.92
N ASP A 11 6.75 0.62 -32.07
CA ASP A 11 7.36 0.35 -33.38
C ASP A 11 7.17 -1.11 -33.81
N SER A 12 7.31 -1.39 -35.11
CA SER A 12 7.23 -2.75 -35.65
C SER A 12 8.43 -3.09 -36.54
N VAL A 13 8.91 -4.33 -36.45
CA VAL A 13 10.00 -4.82 -37.29
C VAL A 13 9.48 -5.10 -38.71
N LEU A 14 10.04 -4.41 -39.70
CA LEU A 14 9.72 -4.59 -41.12
C LEU A 14 10.55 -5.70 -41.76
N GLU A 15 11.84 -5.76 -41.43
CA GLU A 15 12.80 -6.72 -41.95
C GLU A 15 13.69 -7.25 -40.82
N VAL A 16 13.96 -8.56 -40.82
CA VAL A 16 14.85 -9.17 -39.83
C VAL A 16 16.31 -9.04 -40.26
N PRO A 17 17.26 -8.89 -39.32
CA PRO A 17 18.68 -8.80 -39.65
C PRO A 17 19.22 -10.04 -40.38
N GLU A 18 20.34 -9.89 -41.08
CA GLU A 18 21.00 -11.03 -41.74
C GLU A 18 21.29 -12.17 -40.75
N GLY A 19 20.96 -13.40 -41.17
CA GLY A 19 21.13 -14.61 -40.35
C GLY A 19 20.04 -14.83 -39.30
N TYR A 20 19.03 -13.94 -39.21
CA TYR A 20 17.81 -14.19 -38.46
C TYR A 20 16.70 -14.71 -39.38
N GLU A 21 15.86 -15.59 -38.84
CA GLU A 21 14.63 -16.02 -39.47
C GLU A 21 13.42 -15.53 -38.67
N VAL A 22 12.32 -15.25 -39.38
CA VAL A 22 11.03 -14.90 -38.77
C VAL A 22 10.39 -16.18 -38.25
N THR A 23 10.18 -16.25 -36.94
CA THR A 23 9.63 -17.45 -36.27
C THR A 23 8.17 -17.29 -35.86
N ALA A 24 7.65 -16.06 -35.79
CA ALA A 24 6.23 -15.81 -35.55
C ALA A 24 5.74 -14.52 -36.23
N ARG A 25 4.47 -14.50 -36.62
CA ARG A 25 3.75 -13.32 -37.12
C ARG A 25 2.37 -13.19 -36.49
N THR A 26 1.89 -11.96 -36.31
CA THR A 26 0.49 -11.72 -35.93
C THR A 26 -0.45 -11.95 -37.12
N LYS A 27 -1.77 -12.03 -36.85
CA LYS A 27 -2.79 -12.05 -37.92
C LYS A 27 -2.72 -10.82 -38.83
N GLY A 28 -2.22 -9.69 -38.33
CA GLY A 28 -1.97 -8.47 -39.09
C GLY A 28 -0.64 -8.44 -39.86
N GLY A 29 0.12 -9.54 -39.87
CA GLY A 29 1.37 -9.67 -40.64
C GLY A 29 2.63 -9.12 -39.97
N ILE A 30 2.51 -8.51 -38.78
CA ILE A 30 3.64 -7.98 -38.00
C ILE A 30 4.55 -9.14 -37.61
N ILE A 31 5.87 -8.96 -37.77
CA ILE A 31 6.89 -9.90 -37.29
C ILE A 31 6.86 -9.90 -35.77
N ALA A 32 6.35 -10.95 -35.15
CA ALA A 32 6.17 -11.03 -33.70
C ALA A 32 7.36 -11.69 -33.00
N ALA A 33 8.12 -12.53 -33.70
CA ALA A 33 9.34 -13.13 -33.19
C ALA A 33 10.36 -13.40 -34.30
N MET A 34 11.64 -13.38 -33.92
CA MET A 34 12.77 -13.73 -34.79
C MET A 34 13.81 -14.53 -34.01
N ALA A 35 14.56 -15.38 -34.72
CA ALA A 35 15.61 -16.19 -34.11
C ALA A 35 16.85 -16.28 -34.99
N ASN A 36 18.01 -16.31 -34.35
CA ASN A 36 19.27 -16.75 -34.92
C ASN A 36 19.78 -17.91 -34.07
N TYR A 37 19.48 -19.14 -34.51
CA TYR A 37 19.80 -20.36 -33.77
C TYR A 37 21.30 -20.60 -33.62
N LYS A 38 22.10 -20.20 -34.62
CA LYS A 38 23.56 -20.34 -34.59
C LYS A 38 24.18 -19.45 -33.52
N ALA A 39 23.72 -18.20 -33.42
CA ALA A 39 24.14 -17.25 -32.40
C ALA A 39 23.40 -17.42 -31.06
N LYS A 40 22.39 -18.30 -31.01
CA LYS A 40 21.45 -18.45 -29.88
C LYS A 40 20.82 -17.12 -29.44
N ARG A 41 20.42 -16.29 -30.40
CA ARG A 41 19.76 -15.00 -30.13
C ARG A 41 18.31 -15.08 -30.57
N TYR A 42 17.41 -14.63 -29.71
CA TYR A 42 15.97 -14.70 -29.91
C TYR A 42 15.38 -13.34 -29.56
N GLY A 43 14.41 -12.89 -30.35
CA GLY A 43 13.71 -11.63 -30.13
C GLY A 43 12.21 -11.87 -30.24
N VAL A 44 11.45 -11.27 -29.33
CA VAL A 44 9.99 -11.28 -29.32
C VAL A 44 9.49 -9.83 -29.21
N GLN A 45 8.39 -9.51 -29.88
CA GLN A 45 7.70 -8.22 -29.79
C GLN A 45 6.52 -8.24 -28.80
N PHE A 46 6.34 -9.35 -28.09
CA PHE A 46 5.37 -9.51 -27.02
C PHE A 46 6.08 -9.82 -25.70
N HIS A 47 5.33 -9.73 -24.61
CA HIS A 47 5.81 -9.98 -23.26
C HIS A 47 5.49 -11.43 -22.83
N PRO A 48 6.44 -12.37 -22.85
CA PRO A 48 6.22 -13.74 -22.37
C PRO A 48 6.11 -13.85 -20.83
N GLU A 49 6.48 -12.81 -20.09
CA GLU A 49 6.46 -12.77 -18.63
C GLU A 49 5.09 -12.44 -18.02
N VAL A 50 4.14 -11.92 -18.81
CA VAL A 50 2.83 -11.51 -18.31
C VAL A 50 1.79 -12.62 -18.45
N THR A 51 0.84 -12.65 -17.53
CA THR A 51 -0.27 -13.63 -17.48
C THR A 51 -1.16 -13.61 -18.73
N HIS A 52 -1.22 -12.48 -19.44
CA HIS A 52 -1.94 -12.32 -20.69
C HIS A 52 -1.35 -13.14 -21.86
N THR A 53 -0.09 -13.58 -21.75
CA THR A 53 0.52 -14.50 -22.71
C THR A 53 0.35 -15.93 -22.22
N ALA A 54 -0.62 -16.66 -22.79
CA ALA A 54 -1.12 -17.93 -22.25
C ALA A 54 0.00 -18.97 -21.99
N ASN A 55 0.94 -19.10 -22.93
CA ASN A 55 2.07 -20.04 -22.86
C ASN A 55 3.42 -19.34 -22.59
N GLY A 56 3.38 -18.15 -21.97
CA GLY A 56 4.57 -17.34 -21.70
C GLY A 56 5.62 -18.04 -20.85
N ASN A 57 5.19 -18.72 -19.79
CA ASN A 57 6.06 -19.54 -18.93
C ASN A 57 6.75 -20.69 -19.68
N GLU A 58 6.09 -21.29 -20.67
CA GLU A 58 6.71 -22.34 -21.49
C GLU A 58 7.80 -21.76 -22.39
N ILE A 59 7.57 -20.57 -22.98
CA ILE A 59 8.56 -19.85 -23.79
C ILE A 59 9.80 -19.54 -22.95
N LEU A 60 9.61 -18.99 -21.74
CA LEU A 60 10.70 -18.68 -20.82
C LEU A 60 11.44 -19.95 -20.37
N SER A 61 10.71 -21.02 -20.04
CA SER A 61 11.27 -22.32 -19.67
C SER A 61 12.15 -22.91 -20.79
N ASN A 62 11.68 -22.84 -22.04
CA ASN A 62 12.45 -23.26 -23.20
C ASN A 62 13.75 -22.47 -23.34
N PHE A 63 13.70 -21.15 -23.15
CA PHE A 63 14.91 -20.33 -23.20
C PHE A 63 15.90 -20.68 -22.07
N VAL A 64 15.43 -20.76 -20.83
CA VAL A 64 16.30 -21.01 -19.67
C VAL A 64 16.91 -22.41 -19.69
N PHE A 65 16.10 -23.45 -19.91
CA PHE A 65 16.56 -24.84 -19.74
C PHE A 65 17.02 -25.49 -21.04
N ASN A 66 16.38 -25.19 -22.18
CA ASN A 66 16.73 -25.83 -23.44
C ASN A 66 17.80 -25.04 -24.22
N VAL A 67 17.72 -23.71 -24.25
CA VAL A 67 18.67 -22.85 -24.98
C VAL A 67 19.91 -22.55 -24.14
N CYS A 68 19.71 -21.97 -22.94
CA CYS A 68 20.79 -21.58 -22.04
C CYS A 68 21.41 -22.77 -21.29
N ARG A 69 20.71 -23.91 -21.26
CA ARG A 69 21.16 -25.13 -20.57
C ARG A 69 21.40 -24.89 -19.07
N CYS A 70 20.63 -24.00 -18.46
CA CYS A 70 20.66 -23.80 -17.02
C CYS A 70 20.19 -25.07 -16.30
N GLU A 71 20.72 -25.31 -15.11
CA GLU A 71 20.24 -26.38 -14.23
C GLU A 71 19.04 -25.89 -13.42
N LYS A 72 18.11 -26.79 -13.07
CA LYS A 72 17.00 -26.50 -12.15
C LYS A 72 17.50 -26.61 -10.70
N ASN A 73 18.33 -25.66 -10.29
CA ASN A 73 19.02 -25.66 -9.00
C ASN A 73 18.73 -24.40 -8.16
N TYR A 74 17.69 -23.64 -8.52
CA TYR A 74 17.28 -22.43 -7.81
C TYR A 74 16.10 -22.72 -6.87
N GLU A 75 16.34 -23.59 -5.89
CA GLU A 75 15.33 -24.06 -4.93
C GLU A 75 15.24 -23.17 -3.69
N ILE A 76 14.04 -23.02 -3.14
CA ILE A 76 13.80 -22.20 -1.93
C ILE A 76 14.54 -22.78 -0.71
N ALA A 77 14.61 -24.11 -0.60
CA ALA A 77 15.32 -24.78 0.50
C ALA A 77 16.80 -24.38 0.54
N ASP A 78 17.47 -24.39 -0.61
CA ASP A 78 18.88 -24.04 -0.73
C ASP A 78 19.11 -22.56 -0.42
N ARG A 79 18.16 -21.69 -0.79
CA ARG A 79 18.19 -20.26 -0.44
C ARG A 79 18.04 -20.04 1.07
N ILE A 80 17.15 -20.75 1.75
CA ILE A 80 17.05 -20.70 3.23
C ILE A 80 18.39 -21.09 3.85
N GLU A 81 19.02 -22.17 3.37
CA GLU A 81 20.31 -22.61 3.91
C GLU A 81 21.45 -21.63 3.59
N ALA A 82 21.44 -21.01 2.41
CA ALA A 82 22.38 -19.94 2.06
C ALA A 82 22.24 -18.74 3.03
N LYS A 83 21.01 -18.33 3.37
CA LYS A 83 20.75 -17.28 4.36
C LYS A 83 21.27 -17.66 5.75
N ARG A 84 21.03 -18.90 6.17
CA ARG A 84 21.53 -19.41 7.46
C ARG A 84 23.04 -19.34 7.54
N ASN A 85 23.72 -19.78 6.49
CA ASN A 85 25.18 -19.72 6.40
C ASN A 85 25.71 -18.29 6.36
N TYR A 86 25.06 -17.41 5.60
CA TYR A 86 25.39 -15.98 5.55
C TYR A 86 25.33 -15.33 6.94
N ILE A 87 24.23 -15.53 7.68
CA ILE A 87 24.05 -15.00 9.03
C ILE A 87 25.10 -15.58 9.98
N ARG A 88 25.30 -16.90 9.96
CA ARG A 88 26.28 -17.60 10.82
C ARG A 88 27.70 -17.06 10.64
N GLN A 89 28.13 -16.86 9.39
CA GLN A 89 29.47 -16.39 9.07
C GLN A 89 29.69 -14.92 9.43
N LYS A 90 28.67 -14.06 9.24
CA LYS A 90 28.79 -12.62 9.50
C LYS A 90 28.70 -12.29 10.98
N VAL A 91 27.74 -12.87 11.69
CA VAL A 91 27.42 -12.49 13.06
C VAL A 91 28.38 -13.10 14.07
N GLY A 92 28.71 -14.39 13.94
CA GLY A 92 29.53 -15.10 14.92
C GLY A 92 28.96 -15.02 16.35
N ASP A 93 29.71 -14.38 17.25
CA ASP A 93 29.35 -14.23 18.68
C ASP A 93 28.72 -12.91 19.06
N ARG A 94 28.39 -12.07 18.08
CA ARG A 94 27.83 -10.74 18.30
C ARG A 94 26.31 -10.77 18.40
N LYS A 95 25.72 -9.68 18.90
CA LYS A 95 24.28 -9.55 19.00
C LYS A 95 23.67 -9.15 17.67
N VAL A 96 22.40 -9.51 17.46
CA VAL A 96 21.59 -9.03 16.35
C VAL A 96 20.34 -8.34 16.86
N LEU A 97 20.01 -7.19 16.28
CA LEU A 97 18.78 -6.46 16.53
C LEU A 97 17.82 -6.61 15.36
N LEU A 98 16.54 -6.84 15.65
CA LEU A 98 15.45 -6.79 14.69
C LEU A 98 14.39 -5.78 15.13
N LEU A 99 13.94 -4.95 14.19
CA LEU A 99 12.73 -4.15 14.34
C LEU A 99 11.55 -4.99 13.83
N LEU A 100 10.72 -5.43 14.77
CA LEU A 100 9.67 -6.42 14.55
C LEU A 100 8.38 -5.71 14.19
N SER A 101 7.99 -5.74 12.91
CA SER A 101 6.73 -5.14 12.44
C SER A 101 5.52 -6.08 12.60
N GLY A 102 5.77 -7.38 12.62
CA GLY A 102 4.74 -8.43 12.54
C GLY A 102 4.36 -8.81 11.11
N GLY A 103 4.92 -8.14 10.09
CA GLY A 103 4.82 -8.56 8.70
C GLY A 103 5.73 -9.75 8.40
N VAL A 104 5.31 -10.58 7.43
CA VAL A 104 5.95 -11.84 7.05
C VAL A 104 7.47 -11.70 6.80
N ASP A 105 7.91 -10.62 6.18
CA ASP A 105 9.33 -10.42 5.83
C ASP A 105 10.21 -10.31 7.09
N SER A 106 9.78 -9.49 8.06
CA SER A 106 10.47 -9.34 9.35
C SER A 106 10.38 -10.62 10.18
N THR A 107 9.27 -11.36 10.08
CA THR A 107 9.07 -12.61 10.81
C THR A 107 9.96 -13.73 10.29
N VAL A 108 10.07 -13.89 8.97
CA VAL A 108 10.98 -14.87 8.35
C VAL A 108 12.43 -14.56 8.70
N ALA A 109 12.85 -13.30 8.60
CA ALA A 109 14.19 -12.89 9.02
C ALA A 109 14.46 -13.19 10.50
N ALA A 110 13.51 -12.88 11.39
CA ALA A 110 13.61 -13.18 12.82
C ALA A 110 13.73 -14.68 13.09
N LYS A 111 12.91 -15.51 12.42
CA LYS A 111 12.92 -16.96 12.58
C LYS A 111 14.25 -17.57 12.16
N ILE A 112 14.81 -17.13 11.04
CA ILE A 112 16.12 -17.61 10.57
C ILE A 112 17.22 -17.19 11.57
N CYS A 113 17.20 -15.96 12.08
CA CYS A 113 18.16 -15.51 13.08
C CYS A 113 18.09 -16.35 14.37
N LEU A 114 16.89 -16.63 14.88
CA LEU A 114 16.71 -17.49 16.05
C LEU A 114 17.23 -18.91 15.82
N ASP A 115 16.93 -19.51 14.67
CA ASP A 115 17.37 -20.87 14.32
C ASP A 115 18.90 -20.98 14.22
N VAL A 116 19.57 -19.91 13.80
CA VAL A 116 21.01 -19.93 13.51
C VAL A 116 21.84 -19.51 14.71
N LEU A 117 21.42 -18.46 15.41
CA LEU A 117 22.21 -17.79 16.45
C LEU A 117 21.80 -18.19 17.86
N GLY A 118 20.61 -18.77 18.02
CA GLY A 118 19.99 -19.03 19.30
C GLY A 118 19.43 -17.75 19.95
N PRO A 119 18.58 -17.90 20.97
CA PRO A 119 17.82 -16.78 21.51
C PRO A 119 18.63 -15.83 22.39
N ASP A 120 19.84 -16.23 22.81
CA ASP A 120 20.76 -15.41 23.61
C ASP A 120 21.30 -14.18 22.85
N LYS A 121 21.40 -14.29 21.51
CA LYS A 121 22.03 -13.26 20.66
C LYS A 121 21.01 -12.45 19.87
N VAL A 122 19.73 -12.82 19.90
CA VAL A 122 18.70 -12.23 19.04
C VAL A 122 17.79 -11.33 19.85
N TYR A 123 17.82 -10.04 19.53
CA TYR A 123 17.08 -8.98 20.19
C TYR A 123 15.99 -8.44 19.27
N GLY A 124 14.80 -8.21 19.82
CA GLY A 124 13.63 -7.77 19.07
C GLY A 124 12.97 -6.57 19.72
N ILE A 125 12.66 -5.55 18.91
CA ILE A 125 11.85 -4.39 19.34
C ILE A 125 10.57 -4.37 18.50
N HIS A 126 9.42 -4.49 19.14
CA HIS A 126 8.12 -4.21 18.56
C HIS A 126 7.58 -2.90 19.17
N VAL A 127 7.32 -1.90 18.34
CA VAL A 127 6.78 -0.60 18.78
C VAL A 127 5.30 -0.53 18.41
N ASP A 128 4.44 -0.41 19.42
CA ASP A 128 3.05 -0.05 19.24
C ASP A 128 2.92 1.47 19.25
N ASN A 129 2.63 2.03 18.07
CA ASN A 129 2.49 3.47 17.87
C ASN A 129 1.10 4.03 18.23
N GLY A 130 0.15 3.20 18.68
CA GLY A 130 -1.22 3.63 18.97
C GLY A 130 -2.14 3.69 17.74
N PHE A 131 -1.66 3.25 16.57
CA PHE A 131 -2.38 3.20 15.30
C PHE A 131 -2.38 1.80 14.67
N MET A 132 -1.98 0.77 15.42
CA MET A 132 -2.12 -0.63 15.05
C MET A 132 -3.59 -1.07 15.04
N ARG A 133 -3.89 -2.23 14.42
CA ARG A 133 -5.22 -2.84 14.52
C ARG A 133 -5.50 -3.28 15.95
N MET A 134 -6.78 -3.48 16.26
CA MET A 134 -7.22 -3.85 17.61
C MET A 134 -6.58 -5.17 18.05
N GLY A 135 -5.84 -5.16 19.16
CA GLY A 135 -5.18 -6.34 19.74
C GLY A 135 -3.96 -6.87 18.97
N GLU A 136 -3.59 -6.21 17.86
CA GLU A 136 -2.57 -6.71 16.93
C GLU A 136 -1.18 -6.76 17.55
N SER A 137 -0.81 -5.72 18.30
CA SER A 137 0.53 -5.60 18.89
C SER A 137 0.79 -6.70 19.92
N GLU A 138 -0.21 -7.02 20.74
CA GLU A 138 -0.15 -8.11 21.71
C GLU A 138 -0.04 -9.47 21.02
N GLU A 139 -0.83 -9.73 19.97
CA GLU A 139 -0.76 -10.96 19.17
C GLU A 139 0.63 -11.14 18.53
N VAL A 140 1.17 -10.07 17.94
CA VAL A 140 2.50 -10.06 17.33
C VAL A 140 3.59 -10.31 18.36
N PHE A 141 3.51 -9.67 19.52
CA PHE A 141 4.51 -9.84 20.58
C PHE A 141 4.51 -11.27 21.12
N GLU A 142 3.33 -11.82 21.40
CA GLU A 142 3.18 -13.20 21.88
C GLU A 142 3.63 -14.23 20.83
N MET A 143 3.38 -13.98 19.55
CA MET A 143 3.90 -14.78 18.45
C MET A 143 5.44 -14.85 18.47
N TYR A 144 6.13 -13.71 18.59
CA TYR A 144 7.59 -13.71 18.66
C TYR A 144 8.11 -14.38 19.92
N ARG A 145 7.43 -14.22 21.06
CA ARG A 145 7.75 -14.94 22.29
C ARG A 145 7.69 -16.46 22.09
N ARG A 146 6.61 -16.98 21.49
CA ARG A 146 6.44 -18.41 21.16
C ARG A 146 7.45 -18.92 20.13
N MET A 147 7.92 -18.04 19.25
CA MET A 147 8.95 -18.36 18.26
C MET A 147 10.31 -18.66 18.90
N GLY A 148 10.52 -18.25 20.16
CA GLY A 148 11.71 -18.58 20.93
C GLY A 148 12.53 -17.37 21.39
N PHE A 149 12.06 -16.13 21.18
CA PHE A 149 12.72 -14.97 21.79
C PHE A 149 12.70 -15.10 23.32
N LYS A 150 13.83 -14.75 23.95
CA LYS A 150 13.92 -14.56 25.41
C LYS A 150 13.16 -13.31 25.83
N ASP A 151 12.50 -13.38 26.99
CA ASP A 151 11.72 -12.26 27.53
C ASP A 151 12.60 -11.01 27.75
N GLU A 152 13.85 -11.19 28.20
CA GLU A 152 14.80 -10.10 28.38
C GLU A 152 15.31 -9.48 27.07
N ASN A 153 15.19 -10.19 25.94
CA ASN A 153 15.68 -9.78 24.62
C ASN A 153 14.54 -9.31 23.70
N LEU A 154 13.28 -9.34 24.14
CA LEU A 154 12.12 -8.96 23.35
C LEU A 154 11.36 -7.82 24.04
N LYS A 155 11.22 -6.68 23.35
CA LYS A 155 10.58 -5.48 23.90
C LYS A 155 9.31 -5.12 23.13
N LEU A 156 8.19 -5.04 23.87
CA LEU A 156 6.99 -4.33 23.43
C LEU A 156 7.05 -2.90 23.98
N VAL A 157 7.12 -1.91 23.09
CA VAL A 157 7.07 -0.49 23.44
C VAL A 157 5.66 0.02 23.19
N LYS A 158 4.87 0.24 24.24
CA LYS A 158 3.55 0.87 24.14
C LYS A 158 3.71 2.39 24.17
N ALA A 159 3.73 3.03 22.99
CA ALA A 159 4.14 4.41 22.83
C ALA A 159 3.03 5.33 22.31
N GLU A 160 1.76 4.92 22.34
CA GLU A 160 0.61 5.68 21.82
C GLU A 160 0.64 7.18 22.20
N GLU A 161 0.82 7.49 23.48
CA GLU A 161 0.91 8.88 23.98
C GLU A 161 2.15 9.63 23.46
N GLU A 162 3.29 8.93 23.33
CA GLU A 162 4.52 9.51 22.80
C GLU A 162 4.36 9.88 21.32
N PHE A 163 3.63 9.05 20.54
CA PHE A 163 3.31 9.33 19.14
C PHE A 163 2.29 10.46 18.98
N LEU A 164 1.19 10.44 19.75
CA LEU A 164 0.14 11.48 19.65
C LEU A 164 0.69 12.89 19.91
N LYS A 165 1.58 13.01 20.89
CA LYS A 165 2.21 14.28 21.30
C LYS A 165 3.47 14.62 20.51
N ALA A 166 3.93 13.74 19.63
CA ALA A 166 5.13 13.98 18.85
C ALA A 166 4.90 15.04 17.78
N SER A 167 5.92 15.84 17.54
CA SER A 167 6.07 16.72 16.38
C SER A 167 7.42 16.48 15.73
N THR A 168 7.61 16.99 14.52
CA THR A 168 8.90 16.93 13.82
C THR A 168 9.20 18.21 13.04
N LEU A 169 10.46 18.40 12.69
CA LEU A 169 10.90 19.45 11.78
C LEU A 169 10.63 19.03 10.33
N ILE A 170 9.95 19.89 9.56
CA ILE A 170 9.82 19.80 8.11
C ILE A 170 10.82 20.79 7.51
N GLU A 171 11.77 20.27 6.74
CA GLU A 171 12.70 21.10 5.97
C GLU A 171 12.09 21.41 4.60
N LEU A 172 12.18 22.67 4.18
CA LEU A 172 11.68 23.14 2.91
C LEU A 172 12.81 23.10 1.88
N LYS A 173 12.50 22.63 0.66
CA LYS A 173 13.47 22.59 -0.46
C LYS A 173 14.08 23.96 -0.76
N LYS A 174 13.32 25.03 -0.54
CA LYS A 174 13.77 26.42 -0.64
C LYS A 174 13.15 27.20 0.52
N PRO A 175 13.85 28.20 1.08
CA PRO A 175 13.25 29.08 2.06
C PRO A 175 11.94 29.66 1.54
N ALA A 176 10.88 29.52 2.32
CA ALA A 176 9.56 30.00 1.96
C ALA A 176 9.02 30.96 3.02
N LYS A 177 8.08 31.80 2.60
CA LYS A 177 7.37 32.72 3.48
C LYS A 177 6.33 31.93 4.27
N LEU A 178 6.44 31.95 5.58
CA LEU A 178 5.49 31.34 6.50
C LEU A 178 4.71 32.44 7.24
N ILE A 179 3.43 32.18 7.47
CA ILE A 179 2.56 33.02 8.29
C ILE A 179 2.53 32.43 9.69
N LEU A 180 2.92 33.22 10.68
CA LEU A 180 2.91 32.86 12.10
C LEU A 180 1.49 32.99 12.68
N PRO A 181 1.20 32.36 13.83
CA PRO A 181 -0.13 32.39 14.45
C PRO A 181 -0.67 33.79 14.76
N ASP A 182 0.22 34.77 14.96
CA ASP A 182 -0.13 36.17 15.19
C ASP A 182 -0.38 36.96 13.87
N GLY A 183 -0.32 36.28 12.73
CA GLY A 183 -0.49 36.86 11.39
C GLY A 183 0.77 37.51 10.83
N SER A 184 1.88 37.53 11.57
CA SER A 184 3.15 38.04 11.07
C SER A 184 3.79 37.06 10.09
N GLU A 185 4.64 37.56 9.20
CA GLU A 185 5.26 36.75 8.15
C GLU A 185 6.77 36.63 8.39
N THR A 186 7.32 35.44 8.18
CA THR A 186 8.75 35.18 8.30
C THR A 186 9.25 34.31 7.15
N MET A 187 10.52 34.47 6.77
CA MET A 187 11.18 33.55 5.86
C MET A 187 11.82 32.42 6.67
N ALA A 188 11.48 31.18 6.37
CA ALA A 188 12.03 30.03 7.07
C ALA A 188 12.50 28.95 6.09
N ALA A 189 13.57 28.25 6.47
CA ALA A 189 14.06 27.06 5.78
C ALA A 189 13.31 25.78 6.20
N GLY A 190 12.42 25.87 7.20
CA GLY A 190 11.66 24.76 7.74
C GLY A 190 10.71 25.19 8.85
N TYR A 191 9.86 24.29 9.30
CA TYR A 191 8.92 24.52 10.40
C TYR A 191 8.71 23.25 11.24
N TYR A 192 8.38 23.41 12.51
CA TYR A 192 7.92 22.28 13.32
C TYR A 192 6.44 22.04 13.06
N THR A 193 6.07 20.79 12.87
CA THR A 193 4.66 20.38 12.78
C THR A 193 3.95 20.61 14.10
N LEU A 194 2.61 20.65 14.06
CA LEU A 194 1.79 20.43 15.24
C LEU A 194 2.01 18.99 15.79
N PRO A 195 1.55 18.71 17.02
CA PRO A 195 1.47 17.34 17.53
C PRO A 195 0.69 16.44 16.57
N LEU A 196 1.09 15.18 16.43
CA LEU A 196 0.47 14.21 15.50
C LEU A 196 -1.06 14.19 15.62
N GLU A 197 -1.59 14.29 16.83
CA GLU A 197 -3.03 14.27 17.07
C GLU A 197 -3.79 15.43 16.43
N GLU A 198 -3.10 16.55 16.20
CA GLU A 198 -3.63 17.79 15.61
C GLU A 198 -3.34 17.94 14.11
N VAL A 199 -2.47 17.09 13.54
CA VAL A 199 -2.05 17.21 12.14
C VAL A 199 -3.11 16.65 11.18
N ILE A 200 -3.40 17.43 10.13
CA ILE A 200 -4.24 16.99 9.00
C ILE A 200 -3.40 16.36 7.89
N ASN A 201 -2.30 17.02 7.50
CA ASN A 201 -1.50 16.66 6.33
C ASN A 201 -0.92 15.23 6.46
N PRO A 202 -1.20 14.32 5.52
CA PRO A 202 -0.77 12.93 5.62
C PRO A 202 0.75 12.74 5.50
N GLU A 203 1.46 13.58 4.74
CA GLU A 203 2.92 13.52 4.64
C GLU A 203 3.58 13.96 5.95
N GLU A 204 3.02 14.98 6.63
CA GLU A 204 3.45 15.36 7.98
C GLU A 204 3.19 14.22 8.99
N LYS A 205 2.00 13.60 8.97
CA LYS A 205 1.70 12.43 9.82
C LYS A 205 2.75 11.33 9.63
N ARG A 206 3.07 11.00 8.37
CA ARG A 206 4.09 9.99 8.02
C ARG A 206 5.45 10.35 8.59
N LYS A 207 5.88 11.61 8.45
CA LYS A 207 7.19 12.06 8.95
C LYS A 207 7.25 12.02 10.48
N ILE A 208 6.24 12.53 11.17
CA ILE A 208 6.18 12.51 12.65
C ILE A 208 6.26 11.07 13.17
N ILE A 209 5.50 10.15 12.57
CA ILE A 209 5.50 8.74 12.95
C ILE A 209 6.86 8.10 12.66
N GLY A 210 7.43 8.34 11.47
CA GLY A 210 8.74 7.80 11.09
C GLY A 210 9.85 8.23 12.05
N ASP A 211 9.94 9.53 12.33
CA ASP A 211 10.97 10.10 13.20
C ASP A 211 10.81 9.64 14.66
N THR A 212 9.56 9.57 15.13
CA THR A 212 9.27 9.09 16.49
C THR A 212 9.58 7.61 16.65
N PHE A 213 9.20 6.79 15.68
CA PHE A 213 9.54 5.37 15.65
C PHE A 213 11.05 5.16 15.71
N MET A 214 11.82 5.91 14.91
CA MET A 214 13.28 5.83 14.93
C MET A 214 13.85 6.21 16.30
N ARG A 215 13.43 7.33 16.87
CA ARG A 215 13.87 7.78 18.20
C ARG A 215 13.61 6.74 19.29
N LEU A 216 12.46 6.06 19.24
CA LEU A 216 12.12 4.96 20.14
C LEU A 216 12.99 3.72 19.89
N ALA A 217 13.17 3.33 18.62
CA ALA A 217 14.05 2.21 18.26
C ALA A 217 15.48 2.43 18.76
N PHE A 218 16.03 3.63 18.59
CA PHE A 218 17.34 4.02 19.13
C PHE A 218 17.41 3.96 20.65
N ARG A 219 16.35 4.40 21.34
CA ARG A 219 16.26 4.35 22.81
C ARG A 219 16.35 2.91 23.31
N GLU A 220 15.55 2.01 22.75
CA GLU A 220 15.51 0.62 23.18
C GLU A 220 16.76 -0.16 22.72
N MET A 221 17.32 0.14 21.56
CA MET A 221 18.62 -0.41 21.12
C MET A 221 19.71 -0.13 22.16
N LYS A 222 19.80 1.12 22.64
CA LYS A 222 20.75 1.50 23.69
C LYS A 222 20.46 0.79 25.01
N ALA A 223 19.19 0.61 25.37
CA ALA A 223 18.78 -0.11 26.58
C ALA A 223 19.20 -1.60 26.54
N PHE A 224 19.20 -2.23 25.36
CA PHE A 224 19.74 -3.58 25.15
C PHE A 224 21.29 -3.66 25.13
N GLY A 225 21.97 -2.51 25.20
CA GLY A 225 23.42 -2.44 25.09
C GLY A 225 23.92 -2.99 23.75
N ILE A 226 23.23 -2.62 22.67
CA ILE A 226 23.59 -2.96 21.29
C ILE A 226 24.38 -1.78 20.71
N ASP A 227 25.56 -2.10 20.17
CA ASP A 227 26.52 -1.14 19.65
C ASP A 227 26.61 -1.27 18.12
N SER A 228 26.29 -0.21 17.39
CA SER A 228 26.24 -0.23 15.91
C SER A 228 27.59 -0.40 15.22
N GLU A 229 28.69 -0.26 15.95
CA GLU A 229 30.03 -0.54 15.42
C GLU A 229 30.48 -1.99 15.63
N LYS A 230 29.69 -2.78 16.39
CA LYS A 230 30.05 -4.15 16.78
C LYS A 230 28.96 -5.14 16.40
N ASP A 231 27.75 -4.87 16.84
CA ASP A 231 26.57 -5.70 16.68
C ASP A 231 25.85 -5.41 15.36
N TYR A 232 24.92 -6.28 14.98
CA TYR A 232 24.25 -6.19 13.68
C TYR A 232 22.78 -5.76 13.79
N LEU A 233 22.31 -5.02 12.78
CA LEU A 233 20.89 -4.81 12.53
C LEU A 233 20.47 -5.75 11.39
N VAL A 234 19.38 -6.49 11.59
CA VAL A 234 18.81 -7.35 10.55
C VAL A 234 17.51 -6.75 10.04
N GLN A 235 17.39 -6.62 8.73
CA GLN A 235 16.18 -6.16 8.05
C GLN A 235 15.66 -7.22 7.08
N GLY A 236 14.35 -7.40 7.05
CA GLY A 236 13.68 -8.32 6.12
C GLY A 236 13.54 -7.76 4.69
N SER A 237 14.42 -6.88 4.25
CA SER A 237 14.30 -6.16 2.98
C SER A 237 14.34 -7.10 1.76
N LEU A 238 13.41 -6.88 0.83
CA LEU A 238 13.23 -7.69 -0.38
C LEU A 238 14.00 -7.12 -1.57
N PHE A 239 14.14 -7.93 -2.62
CA PHE A 239 14.82 -7.50 -3.85
C PHE A 239 14.18 -6.25 -4.49
N THR A 240 12.84 -6.16 -4.46
CA THR A 240 12.08 -5.02 -4.97
C THR A 240 12.41 -3.73 -4.21
N ASP A 241 12.60 -3.80 -2.89
CA ASP A 241 12.93 -2.63 -2.06
C ASP A 241 14.32 -2.07 -2.40
N LEU A 242 15.25 -2.96 -2.77
CA LEU A 242 16.61 -2.60 -3.14
C LEU A 242 16.70 -2.01 -4.55
N ILE A 243 15.91 -2.50 -5.50
CA ILE A 243 15.81 -1.87 -6.83
C ILE A 243 15.24 -0.45 -6.71
N GLU A 244 14.13 -0.29 -5.99
CA GLU A 244 13.50 1.03 -5.86
C GLU A 244 14.41 2.03 -5.12
N SER A 245 15.29 1.59 -4.23
CA SER A 245 16.29 2.45 -3.57
C SER A 245 17.51 2.73 -4.45
N GLY A 246 18.01 1.74 -5.20
CA GLY A 246 19.12 1.91 -6.15
C GLY A 246 18.77 2.80 -7.35
N SER A 247 17.51 2.80 -7.78
CA SER A 247 17.00 3.68 -8.85
C SER A 247 17.21 5.17 -8.53
N LYS A 248 17.03 5.57 -7.27
CA LYS A 248 17.25 6.95 -6.80
C LYS A 248 18.73 7.33 -6.75
N VAL A 249 19.63 6.36 -6.56
CA VAL A 249 21.09 6.57 -6.56
C VAL A 249 21.61 6.72 -8.01
N ALA A 250 20.99 6.03 -8.96
CA ALA A 250 21.34 6.11 -10.39
C ALA A 250 20.77 7.36 -11.08
N SER A 251 19.59 7.85 -10.66
CA SER A 251 19.06 9.13 -11.13
C SER A 251 19.77 10.29 -10.41
N LYS A 252 20.81 10.86 -11.02
CA LYS A 252 21.46 12.12 -10.59
C LYS A 252 20.56 13.37 -10.70
N GLU A 253 19.25 13.20 -10.87
CA GLU A 253 18.29 14.29 -11.07
C GLU A 253 17.10 14.13 -10.11
N GLU A 254 16.86 15.21 -9.37
CA GLU A 254 15.98 15.42 -8.21
C GLU A 254 14.46 15.34 -8.54
N ILE A 255 14.03 14.40 -9.38
CA ILE A 255 12.65 14.36 -9.92
C ILE A 255 11.77 13.29 -9.25
N ALA A 256 12.36 12.23 -8.66
CA ALA A 256 11.61 11.11 -8.04
C ALA A 256 11.35 11.26 -6.52
N ASP A 257 11.21 12.51 -6.04
CA ASP A 257 11.41 12.83 -4.63
C ASP A 257 10.20 12.66 -3.70
N MET A 258 9.03 12.26 -4.20
CA MET A 258 7.80 12.20 -3.37
C MET A 258 6.93 10.95 -3.62
N ILE A 259 7.51 9.90 -4.22
CA ILE A 259 6.82 8.62 -4.36
C ILE A 259 7.62 7.56 -3.62
N LYS A 260 7.04 7.12 -2.49
CA LYS A 260 7.57 6.13 -1.53
C LYS A 260 8.85 6.59 -0.81
N THR A 261 8.68 7.10 0.42
CA THR A 261 9.70 7.01 1.45
C THR A 261 9.91 5.53 1.76
N HIS A 262 11.10 5.01 1.46
CA HIS A 262 11.41 3.60 1.64
C HIS A 262 11.34 3.25 3.12
N HIS A 263 10.44 2.33 3.47
CA HIS A 263 10.27 1.89 4.86
C HIS A 263 11.53 1.21 5.44
N ASN A 264 12.45 0.77 4.57
CA ASN A 264 13.66 0.05 4.96
C ASN A 264 14.93 0.91 5.03
N ASP A 265 15.04 2.02 4.29
CA ASP A 265 16.21 2.91 4.37
C ASP A 265 16.03 3.98 5.46
N THR A 266 16.17 3.55 6.71
CA THR A 266 15.97 4.39 7.90
C THR A 266 17.30 4.98 8.42
N PRO A 267 17.28 6.07 9.21
CA PRO A 267 18.50 6.58 9.86
C PRO A 267 19.26 5.51 10.67
N LEU A 268 18.54 4.61 11.33
CA LEU A 268 19.13 3.46 12.02
C LEU A 268 19.81 2.51 11.02
N ALA A 269 19.15 2.14 9.93
CA ALA A 269 19.71 1.28 8.90
C ALA A 269 20.97 1.88 8.26
N ARG A 270 20.97 3.19 7.96
CA ARG A 270 22.13 3.91 7.43
C ARG A 270 23.33 3.84 8.37
N MET A 271 23.09 4.06 9.67
CA MET A 271 24.14 3.97 10.68
C MET A 271 24.80 2.58 10.73
N PHE A 272 24.02 1.49 10.69
CA PHE A 272 24.58 0.13 10.62
C PHE A 272 25.20 -0.19 9.25
N ARG A 273 24.67 0.38 8.17
CA ARG A 273 25.21 0.18 6.82
C ARG A 273 26.59 0.82 6.66
N GLU A 274 26.77 2.03 7.17
CA GLU A 274 28.04 2.77 7.14
C GLU A 274 29.15 2.03 7.90
N THR A 275 28.82 1.32 8.97
CA THR A 275 29.78 0.49 9.72
C THR A 275 29.93 -0.92 9.16
N GLY A 276 29.16 -1.30 8.13
CA GLY A 276 29.16 -2.65 7.55
C GLY A 276 28.43 -3.72 8.38
N HIS A 277 27.57 -3.31 9.31
CA HIS A 277 26.83 -4.16 10.23
C HIS A 277 25.31 -4.25 9.94
N LEU A 278 24.88 -3.89 8.74
CA LEU A 278 23.53 -4.15 8.26
C LEU A 278 23.46 -5.53 7.56
N LEU A 279 22.51 -6.37 7.96
CA LEU A 279 22.23 -7.66 7.33
C LEU A 279 20.83 -7.67 6.71
N GLU A 280 20.76 -7.99 5.42
CA GLU A 280 19.51 -8.05 4.64
C GLU A 280 19.33 -9.46 4.05
N PRO A 281 19.01 -10.47 4.88
CA PRO A 281 18.97 -11.87 4.43
C PRO A 281 17.95 -12.14 3.32
N ASN A 282 16.94 -11.28 3.16
CA ASN A 282 15.90 -11.46 2.15
C ASN A 282 16.17 -10.72 0.82
N MET A 283 17.38 -10.17 0.65
CA MET A 283 17.71 -9.25 -0.45
C MET A 283 17.56 -9.82 -1.87
N PHE A 284 17.48 -11.14 -2.02
CA PHE A 284 17.28 -11.81 -3.33
C PHE A 284 15.90 -12.45 -3.46
N ASP A 285 14.99 -12.17 -2.53
CA ASP A 285 13.68 -12.77 -2.49
C ASP A 285 12.58 -11.80 -2.95
N TYR A 286 11.62 -12.38 -3.65
CA TYR A 286 10.33 -11.76 -3.92
C TYR A 286 9.33 -12.11 -2.82
N LYS A 287 8.19 -11.43 -2.82
CA LYS A 287 7.16 -11.60 -1.78
C LYS A 287 6.66 -13.04 -1.70
N ASP A 288 6.46 -13.68 -2.84
CA ASP A 288 5.95 -15.05 -2.90
C ASP A 288 6.99 -16.06 -2.43
N ASP A 289 8.29 -15.83 -2.68
CA ASP A 289 9.37 -16.64 -2.12
C ASP A 289 9.33 -16.61 -0.59
N ILE A 290 9.11 -15.44 0.00
CA ILE A 290 9.05 -15.27 1.46
C ILE A 290 7.85 -15.98 2.08
N ARG A 291 6.70 -15.99 1.38
CA ARG A 291 5.51 -16.74 1.83
C ARG A 291 5.80 -18.24 1.87
N VAL A 292 6.42 -18.78 0.82
CA VAL A 292 6.83 -20.20 0.78
C VAL A 292 7.85 -20.50 1.88
N GLN A 293 8.82 -19.61 2.09
CA GLN A 293 9.80 -19.76 3.18
C GLN A 293 9.14 -19.75 4.56
N ALA A 294 8.13 -18.90 4.78
CA ALA A 294 7.41 -18.87 6.04
C ALA A 294 6.77 -20.22 6.35
N GLU A 295 6.13 -20.85 5.37
CA GLU A 295 5.54 -22.19 5.50
C GLU A 295 6.60 -23.27 5.76
N MET A 296 7.71 -23.25 5.00
CA MET A 296 8.83 -24.19 5.19
C MET A 296 9.52 -24.04 6.56
N LEU A 297 9.51 -22.85 7.14
CA LEU A 297 10.03 -22.56 8.48
C LEU A 297 9.02 -22.90 9.60
N GLY A 298 7.84 -23.41 9.26
CA GLY A 298 6.79 -23.80 10.20
C GLY A 298 6.03 -22.63 10.82
N LEU A 299 6.04 -21.46 10.17
CA LEU A 299 5.22 -20.32 10.61
C LEU A 299 3.74 -20.60 10.29
N GLU A 300 2.84 -20.10 11.14
CA GLU A 300 1.40 -20.27 10.93
C GLU A 300 0.94 -19.64 9.61
N LYS A 301 0.02 -20.30 8.89
CA LYS A 301 -0.51 -19.82 7.59
C LYS A 301 -1.01 -18.38 7.66
N ARG A 302 -1.63 -17.99 8.78
CA ARG A 302 -2.13 -16.62 9.00
C ARG A 302 -1.03 -15.56 8.98
N ILE A 303 0.20 -15.92 9.38
CA ILE A 303 1.36 -15.02 9.35
C ILE A 303 1.92 -14.95 7.92
N ALA A 304 2.07 -16.11 7.27
CA ALA A 304 2.56 -16.20 5.90
C ALA A 304 1.66 -15.41 4.93
N GLN A 305 0.35 -15.52 5.11
CA GLN A 305 -0.66 -14.87 4.28
C GLN A 305 -1.17 -13.53 4.85
N ARG A 306 -0.47 -12.97 5.85
CA ARG A 306 -0.90 -11.72 6.49
C ARG A 306 -0.93 -10.59 5.46
N ARG A 307 -2.13 -10.00 5.30
CA ARG A 307 -2.31 -8.83 4.42
C ARG A 307 -1.45 -7.66 4.92
N PRO A 308 -0.82 -6.88 4.02
CA PRO A 308 0.04 -5.76 4.39
C PRO A 308 -0.69 -4.74 5.27
N PHE A 309 0.02 -4.16 6.23
CA PHE A 309 -0.45 -3.05 7.05
C PHE A 309 0.62 -1.96 7.07
N PRO A 310 0.28 -0.71 6.75
CA PRO A 310 1.29 0.34 6.60
C PRO A 310 1.88 0.72 7.97
N GLY A 311 3.15 1.14 8.00
CA GLY A 311 3.82 1.56 9.25
C GLY A 311 3.07 2.67 10.03
N PRO A 312 2.56 3.74 9.37
CA PRO A 312 1.69 4.73 9.99
C PRO A 312 0.32 4.21 10.46
N GLY A 313 -0.02 2.97 10.13
CA GLY A 313 -1.23 2.28 10.55
C GLY A 313 -2.52 3.02 10.22
N THR A 314 -3.41 3.12 11.19
CA THR A 314 -4.69 3.82 11.07
C THR A 314 -4.56 5.34 11.02
N ALA A 315 -3.39 5.95 11.33
CA ALA A 315 -3.22 7.41 11.31
C ALA A 315 -3.47 8.02 9.91
N ILE A 316 -3.09 7.28 8.87
CA ILE A 316 -3.30 7.61 7.45
C ILE A 316 -4.61 7.02 6.90
N ARG A 317 -5.37 6.29 7.72
CA ARG A 317 -6.71 5.77 7.38
C ARG A 317 -7.81 6.55 8.08
N ILE A 318 -7.46 7.57 8.86
CA ILE A 318 -8.39 8.54 9.44
C ILE A 318 -8.16 9.85 8.70
N LEU A 319 -9.06 10.18 7.77
CA LEU A 319 -9.02 11.46 7.07
C LEU A 319 -9.41 12.56 8.06
N CYS A 320 -8.50 13.51 8.22
CA CYS A 320 -8.68 14.65 9.12
C CYS A 320 -9.03 15.89 8.31
N ALA A 321 -9.90 16.74 8.85
CA ALA A 321 -10.28 18.00 8.23
C ALA A 321 -10.87 18.93 9.29
N ASP A 322 -10.74 20.24 9.11
CA ASP A 322 -11.46 21.25 9.90
C ASP A 322 -12.71 21.78 9.21
N LYS A 323 -12.63 21.87 7.89
CA LYS A 323 -13.60 22.54 7.03
C LYS A 323 -13.72 21.78 5.71
N PRO A 324 -14.83 21.93 4.97
CA PRO A 324 -14.95 21.38 3.64
C PRO A 324 -13.85 21.91 2.71
N HIS A 325 -13.25 21.00 1.94
CA HIS A 325 -12.33 21.32 0.86
C HIS A 325 -13.15 21.74 -0.36
N ILE A 326 -13.41 23.05 -0.48
CA ILE A 326 -14.13 23.67 -1.59
C ILE A 326 -13.18 24.70 -2.20
N THR A 327 -12.76 24.45 -3.43
CA THR A 327 -11.92 25.34 -4.24
C THR A 327 -12.75 26.08 -5.29
N HIS A 328 -12.12 26.96 -6.05
CA HIS A 328 -12.78 27.82 -7.04
C HIS A 328 -13.53 27.06 -8.13
N ASP A 329 -13.11 25.83 -8.43
CA ASP A 329 -13.64 24.92 -9.45
C ASP A 329 -14.61 23.86 -8.91
N PHE A 330 -14.92 23.87 -7.60
CA PHE A 330 -15.75 22.83 -6.96
C PHE A 330 -17.11 22.65 -7.64
N ASN A 331 -17.81 23.75 -7.93
CA ASN A 331 -19.15 23.69 -8.55
C ASN A 331 -19.07 23.18 -9.98
N ASP A 332 -18.08 23.62 -10.76
CA ASP A 332 -17.89 23.15 -12.14
C ASP A 332 -17.61 21.64 -12.19
N VAL A 333 -16.80 21.15 -11.24
CA VAL A 333 -16.52 19.71 -11.09
C VAL A 333 -17.77 18.94 -10.66
N LEU A 334 -18.56 19.48 -9.72
CA LEU A 334 -19.81 18.86 -9.25
C LEU A 334 -20.85 18.76 -10.38
N ASP A 335 -21.09 19.83 -11.12
CA ASP A 335 -22.06 19.87 -12.21
C ASP A 335 -21.66 18.86 -13.30
N LYS A 336 -20.39 18.87 -13.70
CA LYS A 336 -19.86 17.92 -14.68
C LYS A 336 -19.95 16.47 -14.21
N LEU A 337 -19.72 16.21 -12.92
CA LEU A 337 -19.90 14.89 -12.32
C LEU A 337 -21.36 14.44 -12.39
N GLN A 338 -22.30 15.31 -12.03
CA GLN A 338 -23.73 15.01 -12.04
C GLN A 338 -24.22 14.70 -13.46
N ASP A 339 -23.84 15.50 -14.44
CA ASP A 339 -24.17 15.27 -15.85
C ASP A 339 -23.59 13.94 -16.34
N THR A 340 -22.30 13.70 -16.08
CA THR A 340 -21.62 12.45 -16.51
C THR A 340 -22.28 11.21 -15.90
N VAL A 341 -22.63 11.25 -14.61
CA VAL A 341 -23.30 10.12 -13.94
C VAL A 341 -24.72 9.93 -14.46
N HIS A 342 -25.46 11.01 -14.69
CA HIS A 342 -26.82 10.95 -15.22
C HIS A 342 -26.83 10.30 -16.62
N ASP A 343 -25.96 10.78 -17.52
CA ASP A 343 -25.86 10.33 -18.91
C ASP A 343 -25.44 8.85 -19.00
N LEU A 344 -24.42 8.45 -18.24
CA LEU A 344 -23.92 7.07 -18.28
C LEU A 344 -24.85 6.08 -17.59
N SER A 345 -25.54 6.50 -16.53
CA SER A 345 -26.48 5.62 -15.81
C SER A 345 -27.87 5.57 -16.42
N GLY A 346 -28.23 6.55 -17.26
CA GLY A 346 -29.61 6.77 -17.72
C GLY A 346 -30.52 7.20 -16.57
N GLY A 347 -30.00 8.02 -15.64
CA GLY A 347 -30.73 8.50 -14.45
C GLY A 347 -30.92 7.48 -13.33
N ARG A 348 -30.29 6.30 -13.40
CA ARG A 348 -30.36 5.25 -12.38
C ARG A 348 -29.37 5.43 -11.22
N MET A 349 -28.52 6.44 -11.29
CA MET A 349 -27.58 6.81 -10.23
C MET A 349 -27.46 8.32 -10.11
N LYS A 350 -27.08 8.79 -8.92
CA LYS A 350 -26.74 10.20 -8.65
C LYS A 350 -25.27 10.32 -8.27
N GLY A 351 -24.65 11.41 -8.72
CA GLY A 351 -23.28 11.77 -8.35
C GLY A 351 -23.26 12.92 -7.34
N TYR A 352 -22.40 12.80 -6.32
CA TYR A 352 -22.09 13.86 -5.38
C TYR A 352 -20.58 14.06 -5.28
N LEU A 353 -20.14 15.30 -5.12
CA LEU A 353 -18.74 15.62 -4.86
C LEU A 353 -18.53 15.79 -3.36
N VAL A 354 -17.74 14.91 -2.76
CA VAL A 354 -17.44 14.95 -1.33
C VAL A 354 -16.29 15.95 -1.13
N PRO A 355 -16.44 17.00 -0.29
CA PRO A 355 -15.44 18.05 -0.15
C PRO A 355 -14.31 17.62 0.80
N VAL A 356 -13.65 16.51 0.47
CA VAL A 356 -12.44 16.00 1.09
C VAL A 356 -11.45 15.62 -0.01
N PRO A 357 -10.17 16.03 0.10
CA PRO A 357 -9.15 15.56 -0.81
C PRO A 357 -8.82 14.10 -0.49
N THR A 358 -8.52 13.31 -1.51
CA THR A 358 -8.02 11.95 -1.36
C THR A 358 -6.80 11.74 -2.23
N VAL A 359 -5.84 10.95 -1.75
CA VAL A 359 -4.61 10.70 -2.50
C VAL A 359 -4.87 9.81 -3.73
N GLY A 360 -4.32 10.23 -4.86
CA GLY A 360 -4.29 9.53 -6.14
C GLY A 360 -2.87 9.44 -6.70
N VAL A 361 -2.72 8.74 -7.82
CA VAL A 361 -1.50 8.72 -8.62
C VAL A 361 -1.87 8.99 -10.07
N GLN A 362 -1.28 10.04 -10.63
CA GLN A 362 -1.44 10.44 -12.03
C GLN A 362 -0.07 10.72 -12.63
N GLY A 363 0.37 9.89 -13.57
CA GLY A 363 1.75 9.89 -14.06
C GLY A 363 2.74 9.57 -12.92
N ASP A 364 3.81 10.35 -12.81
CA ASP A 364 4.92 10.12 -11.88
C ASP A 364 4.75 10.86 -10.53
N GLY A 365 3.54 11.33 -10.20
CA GLY A 365 3.26 12.13 -9.01
C GLY A 365 2.05 11.67 -8.21
N ARG A 366 2.11 11.83 -6.88
CA ARG A 366 0.91 11.82 -6.03
C ARG A 366 0.09 13.08 -6.29
N THR A 367 -1.23 12.93 -6.34
CA THR A 367 -2.17 14.06 -6.40
C THR A 367 -3.15 13.98 -5.23
N TYR A 368 -3.72 15.13 -4.85
CA TYR A 368 -4.78 15.22 -3.84
C TYR A 368 -5.96 15.94 -4.47
N ASP A 369 -6.91 15.17 -4.96
CA ASP A 369 -8.10 15.63 -5.68
C ASP A 369 -9.37 15.05 -5.04
N TYR A 370 -10.53 15.41 -5.59
CA TYR A 370 -11.83 15.11 -5.03
C TYR A 370 -12.18 13.62 -4.99
N LEU A 371 -13.10 13.32 -4.07
CA LEU A 371 -13.82 12.06 -3.96
C LEU A 371 -15.24 12.24 -4.53
N ALA A 372 -15.61 11.42 -5.50
CA ALA A 372 -16.98 11.27 -5.95
C ALA A 372 -17.72 10.21 -5.13
N LEU A 373 -18.99 10.44 -4.85
CA LEU A 373 -19.91 9.49 -4.25
C LEU A 373 -21.05 9.20 -5.22
N LEU A 374 -21.27 7.92 -5.52
CA LEU A 374 -22.42 7.43 -6.28
C LEU A 374 -23.50 6.94 -5.32
N GLU A 375 -24.75 7.29 -5.62
CA GLU A 375 -25.95 6.77 -4.96
C GLU A 375 -26.81 6.03 -5.99
N ALA A 376 -27.33 4.86 -5.63
CA ALA A 376 -28.31 4.14 -6.43
C ALA A 376 -29.67 4.86 -6.45
N ASP A 377 -30.27 5.02 -7.64
CA ASP A 377 -31.64 5.52 -7.79
C ASP A 377 -32.51 4.52 -8.56
N GLY A 378 -33.43 3.86 -7.86
CA GLY A 378 -34.34 2.88 -8.45
C GLY A 378 -33.70 1.53 -8.85
N ILE A 379 -32.47 1.25 -8.41
CA ILE A 379 -31.75 -0.02 -8.66
C ILE A 379 -31.34 -0.69 -7.34
N ALA A 380 -31.33 -2.02 -7.33
CA ALA A 380 -31.01 -2.80 -6.14
C ALA A 380 -29.52 -3.15 -6.06
N LEU A 381 -28.94 -3.10 -4.86
CA LEU A 381 -27.51 -3.31 -4.63
C LEU A 381 -27.08 -4.78 -4.70
N ASP A 382 -28.01 -5.73 -4.62
CA ASP A 382 -27.75 -7.18 -4.70
C ASP A 382 -27.68 -7.68 -6.16
N LYS A 383 -27.70 -6.78 -7.15
CA LYS A 383 -27.72 -7.12 -8.58
C LYS A 383 -26.37 -6.86 -9.24
N ARG A 384 -25.93 -7.83 -10.03
CA ARG A 384 -24.70 -7.76 -10.82
C ARG A 384 -24.67 -6.53 -11.75
N ASP A 385 -25.77 -6.27 -12.46
CA ASP A 385 -25.90 -5.14 -13.39
C ASP A 385 -25.68 -3.78 -12.72
N THR A 386 -26.02 -3.64 -11.43
CA THR A 386 -25.77 -2.42 -10.64
C THR A 386 -24.27 -2.16 -10.51
N TRP A 387 -23.49 -3.21 -10.19
CA TRP A 387 -22.06 -3.10 -9.98
C TRP A 387 -21.27 -3.02 -11.28
N GLU A 388 -21.72 -3.69 -12.35
CA GLU A 388 -21.15 -3.53 -13.68
C GLU A 388 -21.32 -2.08 -14.18
N LEU A 389 -22.50 -1.49 -13.98
CA LEU A 389 -22.77 -0.08 -14.30
C LEU A 389 -21.93 0.87 -13.43
N ALA A 390 -21.91 0.66 -12.12
CA ALA A 390 -21.16 1.50 -11.18
C ALA A 390 -19.67 1.49 -11.51
N TYR A 391 -19.11 0.32 -11.80
CA TYR A 391 -17.70 0.16 -12.16
C TYR A 391 -17.36 0.82 -13.50
N ALA A 392 -18.24 0.70 -14.50
CA ALA A 392 -18.07 1.40 -15.78
C ALA A 392 -18.05 2.92 -15.60
N ILE A 393 -18.97 3.45 -14.78
CA ILE A 393 -19.01 4.88 -14.43
C ILE A 393 -17.74 5.30 -13.66
N ALA A 394 -17.33 4.50 -12.67
CA ALA A 394 -16.15 4.80 -11.85
C ALA A 394 -14.85 4.85 -12.64
N ASN A 395 -14.68 4.01 -13.66
CA ASN A 395 -13.53 4.08 -14.56
C ASN A 395 -13.62 5.29 -15.51
N LYS A 396 -14.84 5.71 -15.89
CA LYS A 396 -15.03 6.81 -16.84
C LYS A 396 -14.89 8.20 -16.22
N ILE A 397 -15.34 8.39 -14.98
CA ILE A 397 -15.34 9.68 -14.29
C ILE A 397 -13.93 10.31 -14.28
N PRO A 398 -12.87 9.64 -13.83
CA PRO A 398 -11.53 10.25 -13.82
C PRO A 398 -10.94 10.48 -15.20
N GLU A 399 -11.44 9.81 -16.26
CA GLU A 399 -11.04 10.11 -17.63
C GLU A 399 -11.66 11.40 -18.15
N VAL A 400 -12.91 11.67 -17.76
CA VAL A 400 -13.69 12.83 -18.21
C VAL A 400 -13.38 14.06 -17.36
N ILE A 401 -13.13 13.86 -16.06
CA ILE A 401 -12.90 14.90 -15.05
C ILE A 401 -11.47 14.77 -14.54
N LYS A 402 -10.52 15.12 -15.41
CA LYS A 402 -9.08 15.13 -15.13
C LYS A 402 -8.65 16.45 -14.52
N ALA A 403 -7.67 16.38 -13.62
CA ALA A 403 -6.97 17.56 -13.15
C ALA A 403 -6.22 18.23 -14.32
N ASP A 404 -6.22 19.55 -14.35
CA ASP A 404 -5.45 20.36 -15.30
C ASP A 404 -4.53 21.28 -14.48
N LYS A 405 -3.26 20.88 -14.38
CA LYS A 405 -2.26 21.61 -13.59
C LYS A 405 -1.98 23.01 -14.14
N GLU A 406 -2.15 23.23 -15.44
CA GLU A 406 -1.91 24.54 -16.06
C GLU A 406 -3.03 25.51 -15.72
N LYS A 407 -4.27 25.01 -15.67
CA LYS A 407 -5.45 25.80 -15.27
C LYS A 407 -5.70 25.82 -13.78
N GLY A 408 -4.99 24.99 -13.01
CA GLY A 408 -5.18 24.85 -11.57
C GLY A 408 -6.51 24.19 -11.20
N THR A 409 -7.13 23.43 -12.10
CA THR A 409 -8.39 22.73 -11.84
C THR A 409 -8.13 21.30 -11.36
N HIS A 410 -8.93 20.87 -10.40
CA HIS A 410 -8.85 19.56 -9.77
C HIS A 410 -9.59 18.50 -10.58
N GLY A 411 -9.17 17.26 -10.39
CA GLY A 411 -9.83 16.09 -10.96
C GLY A 411 -10.67 15.34 -9.93
N ILE A 412 -10.95 14.07 -10.24
CA ILE A 412 -11.51 13.12 -9.29
C ILE A 412 -10.56 11.93 -9.18
N ASN A 413 -9.99 11.75 -7.98
CA ASN A 413 -9.06 10.65 -7.72
C ASN A 413 -9.77 9.35 -7.38
N ARG A 414 -10.97 9.45 -6.78
CA ARG A 414 -11.72 8.30 -6.27
C ARG A 414 -13.20 8.42 -6.53
N VAL A 415 -13.82 7.28 -6.72
CA VAL A 415 -15.27 7.09 -6.82
C VAL A 415 -15.67 6.03 -5.79
N ALA A 416 -16.51 6.41 -4.84
CA ALA A 416 -17.11 5.52 -3.86
C ALA A 416 -18.60 5.33 -4.14
N PHE A 417 -19.16 4.20 -3.71
CA PHE A 417 -20.56 3.86 -3.85
C PHE A 417 -21.24 3.79 -2.49
N LEU A 418 -22.35 4.48 -2.30
CA LEU A 418 -23.09 4.52 -1.05
C LEU A 418 -23.77 3.17 -0.75
N LEU A 419 -23.40 2.53 0.35
CA LEU A 419 -24.03 1.28 0.81
C LEU A 419 -25.03 1.50 1.96
N ALA A 420 -24.75 2.48 2.82
CA ALA A 420 -25.62 2.87 3.92
C ALA A 420 -25.36 4.33 4.34
N PRO A 421 -26.40 5.14 4.66
CA PRO A 421 -27.82 4.85 4.46
C PRO A 421 -28.15 4.66 2.96
N GLU A 422 -29.35 4.17 2.63
CA GLU A 422 -29.73 3.92 1.23
C GLU A 422 -29.80 5.18 0.37
N LYS A 423 -29.99 6.35 1.00
CA LYS A 423 -30.07 7.66 0.35
C LYS A 423 -29.38 8.74 1.17
N THR A 424 -28.87 9.75 0.48
CA THR A 424 -28.30 10.96 1.08
C THR A 424 -28.82 12.22 0.36
N SER A 425 -28.27 13.37 0.70
CA SER A 425 -28.58 14.67 0.10
C SER A 425 -27.29 15.46 -0.11
N LEU A 426 -27.31 16.41 -1.04
CA LEU A 426 -26.14 17.28 -1.26
C LEU A 426 -25.76 18.06 0.01
N GLU A 427 -26.75 18.53 0.77
CA GLU A 427 -26.52 19.22 2.05
C GLU A 427 -25.75 18.35 3.06
N ASN A 428 -26.11 17.06 3.16
CA ASN A 428 -25.43 16.13 4.05
C ASN A 428 -24.00 15.84 3.58
N VAL A 429 -23.81 15.58 2.27
CA VAL A 429 -22.48 15.30 1.69
C VAL A 429 -21.52 16.48 1.88
N LEU A 430 -22.01 17.71 1.76
CA LEU A 430 -21.21 18.93 1.94
C LEU A 430 -20.82 19.19 3.40
N ARG A 431 -21.49 18.55 4.38
CA ARG A 431 -21.22 18.74 5.79
C ARG A 431 -19.99 17.94 6.23
N ILE A 432 -18.90 18.66 6.51
CA ILE A 432 -17.65 18.10 7.06
C ILE A 432 -17.58 18.34 8.57
N LEU A 433 -17.38 17.25 9.31
CA LEU A 433 -17.19 17.27 10.75
C LEU A 433 -15.72 17.50 11.10
N PRO A 434 -15.37 18.49 11.93
CA PRO A 434 -14.01 18.66 12.43
C PRO A 434 -13.46 17.36 13.00
N THR A 435 -12.39 16.85 12.40
CA THR A 435 -11.85 15.51 12.69
C THR A 435 -10.33 15.59 12.86
N ARG A 436 -9.88 14.98 13.95
CA ARG A 436 -8.49 14.81 14.40
C ARG A 436 -8.27 13.40 14.91
N LEU A 437 -7.04 13.01 15.24
CA LEU A 437 -6.73 11.65 15.70
C LEU A 437 -7.09 11.44 17.19
N THR A 438 -8.28 11.91 17.59
CA THR A 438 -8.79 11.79 18.95
C THR A 438 -9.05 10.32 19.31
N ALA A 439 -9.11 10.02 20.60
CA ALA A 439 -9.34 8.66 21.10
C ALA A 439 -10.59 8.00 20.49
N ASP A 440 -11.70 8.73 20.38
CA ASP A 440 -12.94 8.20 19.82
C ASP A 440 -12.82 7.89 18.32
N LYS A 441 -12.16 8.76 17.54
CA LYS A 441 -11.95 8.53 16.10
C LYS A 441 -11.00 7.36 15.85
N ARG A 442 -9.93 7.23 16.65
CA ARG A 442 -9.02 6.07 16.61
C ARG A 442 -9.72 4.77 16.98
N LYS A 443 -10.56 4.79 18.02
CA LYS A 443 -11.36 3.62 18.43
C LYS A 443 -12.35 3.21 17.33
N ALA A 444 -13.09 4.15 16.76
CA ALA A 444 -14.01 3.88 15.65
C ALA A 444 -13.26 3.26 14.46
N SER A 445 -12.14 3.87 14.04
CA SER A 445 -11.30 3.35 12.95
C SER A 445 -10.80 1.92 13.21
N ARG A 446 -10.30 1.63 14.42
CA ARG A 446 -9.87 0.27 14.81
C ARG A 446 -11.02 -0.74 14.77
N LEU A 447 -12.23 -0.36 15.18
CA LEU A 447 -13.42 -1.22 15.14
C LEU A 447 -13.88 -1.51 13.70
N VAL A 448 -13.84 -0.52 12.81
CA VAL A 448 -14.18 -0.73 11.39
C VAL A 448 -13.17 -1.70 10.74
N HIS A 449 -11.87 -1.52 11.03
CA HIS A 449 -10.84 -2.47 10.56
C HIS A 449 -11.04 -3.87 11.13
N LEU A 450 -11.32 -4.01 12.42
CA LEU A 450 -11.58 -5.31 13.04
C LEU A 450 -12.77 -6.01 12.39
N LEU A 451 -13.86 -5.28 12.14
CA LEU A 451 -15.03 -5.81 11.44
C LEU A 451 -14.66 -6.29 10.02
N GLY A 452 -13.90 -5.48 9.28
CA GLY A 452 -13.43 -5.82 7.95
C GLY A 452 -12.53 -7.07 7.92
N ASP A 453 -11.51 -7.11 8.76
CA ASP A 453 -10.59 -8.25 8.87
C ASP A 453 -11.34 -9.53 9.28
N THR A 454 -12.30 -9.44 10.21
CA THR A 454 -13.14 -10.58 10.63
C THR A 454 -13.99 -11.12 9.48
N LEU A 455 -14.55 -10.23 8.67
CA LEU A 455 -15.35 -10.64 7.51
C LEU A 455 -14.47 -11.24 6.42
N LEU A 456 -13.29 -10.67 6.15
CA LEU A 456 -12.39 -11.24 5.15
C LEU A 456 -11.86 -12.61 5.58
N ASP A 457 -11.56 -12.82 6.86
CA ASP A 457 -11.15 -14.14 7.36
C ASP A 457 -12.25 -15.20 7.16
N ALA A 458 -13.53 -14.78 7.11
CA ALA A 458 -14.68 -15.68 6.88
C ALA A 458 -15.02 -15.89 5.39
N PHE A 459 -14.90 -14.86 4.56
CA PHE A 459 -15.34 -14.87 3.16
C PHE A 459 -14.20 -15.01 2.13
N ASP A 460 -12.94 -14.83 2.54
CA ASP A 460 -11.74 -14.97 1.71
C ASP A 460 -10.68 -15.87 2.40
N PRO A 461 -11.00 -17.16 2.66
CA PRO A 461 -10.09 -18.08 3.35
C PRO A 461 -8.85 -18.46 2.52
N GLU A 462 -8.90 -18.24 1.21
CA GLU A 462 -7.80 -18.49 0.27
C GLU A 462 -6.93 -17.24 0.03
N PHE A 463 -7.21 -16.12 0.70
CA PHE A 463 -6.42 -14.89 0.62
C PHE A 463 -6.28 -14.34 -0.82
N LEU A 464 -7.36 -14.44 -1.61
CA LEU A 464 -7.41 -13.94 -2.99
C LEU A 464 -7.28 -12.42 -3.05
N PHE A 465 -7.68 -11.71 -2.01
CA PHE A 465 -7.64 -10.25 -1.98
C PHE A 465 -6.40 -9.72 -1.27
N ALA A 466 -5.67 -8.83 -1.95
CA ALA A 466 -4.36 -8.36 -1.53
C ALA A 466 -4.42 -7.48 -0.27
N GLN A 467 -5.40 -6.57 -0.19
CA GLN A 467 -5.56 -5.67 0.96
C GLN A 467 -6.97 -5.06 1.03
N MET A 468 -7.41 -4.73 2.25
CA MET A 468 -8.62 -3.93 2.49
C MET A 468 -8.39 -2.84 3.54
N PRO A 469 -7.95 -1.65 3.15
CA PRO A 469 -8.04 -0.49 4.02
C PRO A 469 -9.51 -0.17 4.36
N CYS A 470 -9.77 0.23 5.60
CA CYS A 470 -11.09 0.68 6.01
C CYS A 470 -11.03 2.14 6.48
N PRO A 471 -10.92 3.12 5.57
CA PRO A 471 -10.75 4.51 5.98
C PRO A 471 -12.01 5.07 6.64
N THR A 472 -11.83 5.92 7.64
CA THR A 472 -12.89 6.76 8.21
C THR A 472 -12.67 8.20 7.77
N PHE A 473 -13.73 8.90 7.37
CA PHE A 473 -13.64 10.23 6.79
C PHE A 473 -14.73 11.17 7.32
N PRO A 474 -14.47 12.50 7.31
CA PRO A 474 -15.21 13.44 8.15
C PRO A 474 -16.59 13.83 7.63
N SER A 475 -17.05 13.30 6.49
CA SER A 475 -18.34 13.66 5.89
C SER A 475 -19.52 13.07 6.66
N ASP A 476 -20.55 13.89 6.92
CA ASP A 476 -21.82 13.49 7.52
C ASP A 476 -22.86 13.11 6.46
N ILE A 477 -22.53 12.11 5.65
CA ILE A 477 -23.42 11.58 4.60
C ILE A 477 -24.80 11.20 5.18
N SER A 478 -24.85 10.82 6.45
CA SER A 478 -26.07 10.41 7.14
C SER A 478 -26.98 11.56 7.59
N GLY A 479 -26.44 12.78 7.71
CA GLY A 479 -27.13 13.93 8.32
C GLY A 479 -27.30 13.85 9.84
N LYS A 480 -26.68 12.86 10.52
CA LYS A 480 -26.83 12.59 11.97
C LYS A 480 -25.71 13.20 12.82
N GLY A 481 -24.81 13.98 12.22
CA GLY A 481 -23.61 14.48 12.89
C GLY A 481 -22.55 13.41 13.13
N LEU A 482 -22.51 12.37 12.29
CA LEU A 482 -21.58 11.23 12.44
C LEU A 482 -20.66 11.12 11.22
N SER A 483 -19.43 10.64 11.44
CA SER A 483 -18.46 10.44 10.35
C SER A 483 -18.86 9.26 9.47
N SER A 484 -18.22 9.13 8.32
CA SER A 484 -18.43 8.03 7.39
C SER A 484 -17.24 7.07 7.41
N ALA A 485 -17.46 5.83 6.99
CA ALA A 485 -16.42 4.84 6.78
C ALA A 485 -16.53 4.25 5.37
N ALA A 486 -15.42 3.74 4.85
CA ALA A 486 -15.40 2.98 3.61
C ALA A 486 -14.77 1.61 3.81
N GLU A 487 -15.11 0.66 2.95
CA GLU A 487 -14.22 -0.44 2.62
C GLU A 487 -13.47 -0.12 1.32
N ARG A 488 -12.22 -0.58 1.25
CA ARG A 488 -11.37 -0.46 0.07
C ARG A 488 -10.72 -1.80 -0.25
N LEU A 489 -11.50 -2.77 -0.68
CA LEU A 489 -10.99 -4.08 -1.08
C LEU A 489 -10.32 -4.03 -2.47
N LEU A 490 -9.08 -4.52 -2.57
CA LEU A 490 -8.25 -4.42 -3.78
C LEU A 490 -7.64 -5.76 -4.19
N MET A 491 -7.72 -6.08 -5.49
CA MET A 491 -6.95 -7.14 -6.16
C MET A 491 -5.74 -6.53 -6.87
N THR A 492 -4.57 -7.09 -6.62
CA THR A 492 -3.31 -6.66 -7.24
C THR A 492 -2.23 -7.71 -7.02
N ASP A 493 -1.34 -7.86 -8.01
CA ASP A 493 -0.18 -8.74 -7.94
C ASP A 493 1.09 -7.99 -7.47
N ASP A 494 1.17 -6.68 -7.71
CA ASP A 494 2.39 -5.87 -7.54
C ASP A 494 2.22 -4.58 -6.73
N PHE A 495 0.98 -4.26 -6.32
CA PHE A 495 0.59 -2.98 -5.74
C PHE A 495 0.93 -1.74 -6.57
N MET A 496 1.37 -1.85 -7.82
CA MET A 496 1.61 -0.75 -8.76
C MET A 496 0.34 -0.44 -9.55
N THR A 497 -0.36 -1.48 -9.98
CA THR A 497 -1.72 -1.39 -10.52
C THR A 497 -2.68 -2.23 -9.67
N GLY A 498 -3.97 -1.96 -9.72
CA GLY A 498 -4.91 -2.78 -8.96
C GLY A 498 -6.36 -2.50 -9.32
N ARG A 499 -7.20 -3.52 -9.22
CA ARG A 499 -8.63 -3.43 -9.45
C ARG A 499 -9.38 -3.47 -8.14
N ALA A 500 -10.37 -2.58 -7.99
CA ALA A 500 -11.31 -2.68 -6.88
C ALA A 500 -12.09 -4.00 -6.96
N VAL A 501 -12.33 -4.63 -5.82
CA VAL A 501 -13.19 -5.81 -5.74
C VAL A 501 -14.64 -5.35 -5.78
N MET A 502 -15.40 -5.87 -6.75
CA MET A 502 -16.79 -5.48 -6.95
C MET A 502 -17.74 -6.45 -6.23
N PRO A 503 -18.71 -5.94 -5.47
CA PRO A 503 -19.79 -6.76 -4.91
C PRO A 503 -20.55 -7.52 -6.01
N VAL A 504 -21.02 -8.72 -5.69
CA VAL A 504 -21.74 -9.67 -6.57
C VAL A 504 -20.87 -10.25 -7.71
N ILE A 505 -19.88 -9.51 -8.20
CA ILE A 505 -19.00 -9.93 -9.30
C ILE A 505 -17.83 -10.74 -8.77
N ASP A 506 -17.11 -10.19 -7.80
CA ASP A 506 -15.85 -10.75 -7.30
C ASP A 506 -16.00 -11.36 -5.90
N LEU A 507 -16.93 -10.82 -5.10
CA LEU A 507 -17.21 -11.28 -3.75
C LEU A 507 -18.72 -11.20 -3.49
N ASP A 508 -19.25 -12.18 -2.74
CA ASP A 508 -20.68 -12.30 -2.45
C ASP A 508 -21.24 -11.02 -1.81
N TRP A 509 -22.45 -10.62 -2.21
CA TRP A 509 -23.17 -9.49 -1.63
C TRP A 509 -23.36 -9.64 -0.10
N GLU A 510 -23.48 -10.86 0.42
CA GLU A 510 -23.63 -11.10 1.85
C GLU A 510 -22.49 -10.47 2.68
N PHE A 511 -21.25 -10.49 2.18
CA PHE A 511 -20.11 -9.82 2.80
C PHE A 511 -20.38 -8.32 3.01
N PHE A 512 -20.76 -7.63 1.93
CA PHE A 512 -20.98 -6.19 1.93
C PHE A 512 -22.25 -5.81 2.72
N ASP A 513 -23.28 -6.64 2.67
CA ASP A 513 -24.51 -6.43 3.41
C ASP A 513 -24.31 -6.58 4.94
N ILE A 514 -23.53 -7.56 5.37
CA ILE A 514 -23.15 -7.68 6.79
C ILE A 514 -22.28 -6.51 7.20
N PHE A 515 -21.28 -6.14 6.38
CA PHE A 515 -20.36 -5.05 6.69
C PHE A 515 -21.11 -3.73 6.86
N ARG A 516 -21.89 -3.32 5.86
CA ARG A 516 -22.63 -2.04 5.90
C ARG A 516 -23.56 -1.96 7.12
N ARG A 517 -24.27 -3.05 7.46
CA ARG A 517 -25.20 -3.07 8.61
C ARG A 517 -24.46 -2.97 9.94
N ARG A 518 -23.35 -3.71 10.10
CA ARG A 518 -22.58 -3.72 11.34
C ARG A 518 -21.72 -2.47 11.51
N ALA A 519 -21.25 -1.87 10.43
CA ALA A 519 -20.47 -0.63 10.47
C ALA A 519 -21.26 0.53 11.10
N LEU A 520 -22.57 0.64 10.82
CA LEU A 520 -23.43 1.67 11.42
C LEU A 520 -23.66 1.50 12.93
N ASN A 521 -23.37 0.33 13.49
CA ASN A 521 -23.44 0.10 14.94
C ASN A 521 -22.16 0.54 15.67
N ILE A 522 -21.11 0.91 14.93
CA ILE A 522 -19.86 1.42 15.51
C ILE A 522 -20.09 2.88 15.93
N PRO A 523 -19.86 3.22 17.22
CA PRO A 523 -20.02 4.59 17.69
C PRO A 523 -19.20 5.58 16.85
N GLY A 524 -19.86 6.65 16.37
CA GLY A 524 -19.24 7.67 15.55
C GLY A 524 -19.36 7.47 14.04
N ILE A 525 -19.91 6.34 13.56
CA ILE A 525 -20.10 6.03 12.14
C ILE A 525 -21.59 6.14 11.75
N GLY A 526 -21.91 7.03 10.80
CA GLY A 526 -23.26 7.26 10.31
C GLY A 526 -23.52 6.73 8.90
N ALA A 527 -22.46 6.50 8.11
CA ALA A 527 -22.56 6.02 6.75
C ALA A 527 -21.40 5.07 6.40
N PHE A 528 -21.65 4.20 5.43
CA PHE A 528 -20.71 3.21 4.93
C PHE A 528 -20.73 3.17 3.40
N VAL A 529 -19.56 3.17 2.77
CA VAL A 529 -19.39 3.21 1.31
C VAL A 529 -18.40 2.14 0.83
N ALA A 530 -18.51 1.75 -0.44
CA ALA A 530 -17.56 0.88 -1.13
C ALA A 530 -16.66 1.72 -2.04
N ASP A 531 -15.33 1.64 -1.94
CA ASP A 531 -14.42 2.30 -2.89
C ASP A 531 -14.26 1.44 -4.15
N ILE A 532 -14.87 1.91 -5.25
CA ILE A 532 -14.92 1.20 -6.53
C ILE A 532 -13.87 1.68 -7.54
N SER A 533 -12.89 2.48 -7.10
CA SER A 533 -11.86 3.06 -7.98
C SER A 533 -10.77 2.06 -8.34
N SER A 534 -10.27 2.02 -9.57
CA SER A 534 -9.04 1.26 -9.87
C SER A 534 -7.78 2.08 -9.52
N LYS A 535 -6.62 1.42 -9.40
CA LYS A 535 -5.30 2.04 -9.31
C LYS A 535 -4.57 1.81 -10.64
N PRO A 536 -4.15 2.88 -11.36
CA PRO A 536 -4.54 4.30 -11.23
C PRO A 536 -6.02 4.56 -11.58
N PRO A 537 -6.59 5.76 -11.28
CA PRO A 537 -5.95 6.97 -10.74
C PRO A 537 -5.96 7.04 -9.21
N ALA A 538 -6.70 6.17 -8.53
CA ALA A 538 -6.65 6.06 -7.09
C ALA A 538 -5.34 5.40 -6.64
N THR A 539 -5.11 5.39 -5.33
CA THR A 539 -4.12 4.49 -4.71
C THR A 539 -4.82 3.48 -3.78
N THR A 540 -4.06 2.64 -3.10
CA THR A 540 -4.62 1.69 -2.13
C THR A 540 -5.19 2.39 -0.89
N CYS A 541 -4.56 3.45 -0.37
CA CYS A 541 -5.01 4.19 0.83
C CYS A 541 -5.63 5.55 0.46
N TRP A 542 -6.58 6.06 1.26
CA TRP A 542 -7.29 7.32 0.95
C TRP A 542 -6.56 8.60 1.38
N GLU A 543 -5.89 8.56 2.53
CA GLU A 543 -5.05 9.58 3.21
C GLU A 543 -5.50 11.03 3.25
#